data_AF-A0A1D8K6A7-F1
#
_entry.id   AF-A0A1D8K6A7-F1
#
_cell.length_a   1.000
_cell.length_b   1.000
_cell.length_c   1.000
_cell.angle_alpha   90.00
_cell.angle_beta   90.00
_cell.angle_gamma   90.00
#
_symmetry.space_group_name_H-M   'P 1'
#
loop_
_entity.id
_entity.type
_entity.pdbx_description
1 polymer ?
#
loop_
_entity_poly.entity_id
_entity_poly.type
_entity_poly.pdbx_seq_one_letter_code
_entity_poly.pdbx_strand_id
1 'polypeptide(L)'
;MDYMTYKGYHGSCDTDMAQEVCRGKILFIDDLVTYKADSAKELRTAFHEAVDDYIETCKLVGKEPQKPLKGQFNVRIPKELHREAYLRSIQDDVSLNEVVARSMRAYLHGNLEVVHNHKHNVSVTMGSREDSQWQTGQTTTAKDLDWTGEHHAKH
;
A
#
# COMPACT_ATOMS: atom_id res chain seq x y z
N MET A 1 -5.44 6.92 15.17
CA MET A 1 -6.06 5.81 15.91
C MET A 1 -4.94 4.82 16.16
N ASP A 2 -4.51 4.70 17.40
CA ASP A 2 -3.41 3.81 17.75
C ASP A 2 -3.96 2.39 17.95
N TYR A 3 -3.14 1.40 17.63
CA TYR A 3 -3.49 0.00 17.78
C TYR A 3 -2.36 -0.78 18.43
N MET A 4 -2.73 -1.88 19.08
CA MET A 4 -1.81 -2.81 19.74
C MET A 4 -1.79 -4.13 18.99
N THR A 5 -0.68 -4.85 19.04
CA THR A 5 -0.52 -6.15 18.38
C THR A 5 -0.03 -7.21 19.35
N TYR A 6 -0.69 -8.37 19.38
CA TYR A 6 -0.30 -9.51 20.22
C TYR A 6 -0.79 -10.83 19.61
N LYS A 7 0.09 -11.84 19.49
CA LYS A 7 -0.21 -13.15 18.87
C LYS A 7 -0.89 -13.07 17.48
N GLY A 8 -0.59 -12.02 16.72
CA GLY A 8 -1.21 -11.76 15.40
C GLY A 8 -2.58 -11.06 15.45
N TYR A 9 -3.12 -10.83 16.65
CA TYR A 9 -4.32 -10.03 16.88
C TYR A 9 -3.98 -8.55 16.98
N HIS A 10 -4.94 -7.73 16.59
CA HIS A 10 -4.85 -6.28 16.62
C HIS A 10 -5.92 -5.76 17.57
N GLY A 11 -5.60 -4.77 18.39
CA GLY A 11 -6.54 -4.18 19.35
C GLY A 11 -6.65 -2.68 19.18
N SER A 12 -7.85 -2.11 19.26
CA SER A 12 -8.02 -0.65 19.29
C SER A 12 -7.63 -0.06 20.65
N CYS A 13 -7.24 1.21 20.65
CA CYS A 13 -7.00 1.98 21.85
C CYS A 13 -7.77 3.30 21.75
N ASP A 14 -8.79 3.45 22.59
CA ASP A 14 -9.61 4.66 22.67
C ASP A 14 -9.67 5.12 24.13
N THR A 15 -9.48 6.41 24.37
CA THR A 15 -9.61 6.99 25.72
C THR A 15 -10.98 7.64 25.87
N ASP A 16 -11.73 7.24 26.89
CA ASP A 16 -13.00 7.86 27.24
C ASP A 16 -12.75 8.96 28.29
N MET A 17 -12.71 10.21 27.82
CA MET A 17 -12.44 11.37 28.68
C MET A 17 -13.55 11.63 29.72
N ALA A 18 -14.77 11.13 29.50
CA ALA A 18 -15.88 11.34 30.42
C ALA A 18 -15.87 10.37 31.60
N GLN A 19 -15.21 9.21 31.43
CA GLN A 19 -15.09 8.18 32.47
C GLN A 19 -13.64 8.00 32.93
N GLU A 20 -12.70 8.76 32.36
CA GLU A 20 -11.25 8.68 32.60
C GLU A 20 -10.69 7.26 32.43
N VAL A 21 -11.30 6.46 31.55
CA VAL A 21 -10.96 5.05 31.33
C VAL A 21 -10.51 4.83 29.89
N CYS A 22 -9.50 4.00 29.72
CA CYS A 22 -9.08 3.51 28.41
C CYS A 22 -9.92 2.27 28.05
N ARG A 23 -10.37 2.19 26.80
CA ARG A 23 -11.14 1.07 26.27
C ARG A 23 -10.59 0.62 24.92
N GLY A 24 -10.80 -0.64 24.61
CA GLY A 24 -10.44 -1.19 23.32
C GLY A 24 -11.23 -2.44 22.99
N LYS A 25 -11.07 -2.88 21.75
CA LYS A 25 -11.61 -4.15 21.27
C LYS A 25 -10.63 -4.84 20.36
N ILE A 26 -10.68 -6.17 20.33
CA ILE A 26 -9.96 -6.95 19.32
C ILE A 26 -10.57 -6.63 17.94
N LEU A 27 -9.70 -6.33 16.99
CA LEU A 27 -10.02 -5.97 15.62
C LEU A 27 -9.90 -7.21 14.72
N PHE A 28 -10.67 -7.18 13.63
CA PHE A 28 -10.62 -8.16 12.54
C PHE A 28 -11.04 -9.59 12.93
N ILE A 29 -11.88 -9.70 13.95
CA ILE A 29 -12.63 -10.91 14.32
C ILE A 29 -14.13 -10.59 14.28
N ASP A 30 -14.96 -11.60 14.06
CA ASP A 30 -16.42 -11.50 14.05
C ASP A 30 -16.98 -11.44 15.48
N ASP A 31 -16.27 -12.04 16.44
CA ASP A 31 -16.62 -12.00 17.85
C ASP A 31 -16.32 -10.62 18.47
N LEU A 32 -17.24 -10.12 19.30
CA LEU A 32 -17.01 -8.87 20.02
C LEU A 32 -16.24 -9.15 21.32
N VAL A 33 -14.92 -8.92 21.30
CA VAL A 33 -14.08 -8.99 22.49
C VAL A 33 -13.59 -7.59 22.85
N THR A 34 -14.00 -7.10 24.02
CA THR A 34 -13.67 -5.75 24.53
C THR A 34 -12.87 -5.83 25.82
N TYR A 35 -11.99 -4.87 26.03
CA TYR A 35 -11.20 -4.73 27.26
C TYR A 35 -11.16 -3.26 27.69
N LYS A 36 -10.92 -3.02 28.98
CA LYS A 36 -10.84 -1.68 29.58
C LYS A 36 -9.76 -1.66 30.65
N ALA A 37 -9.21 -0.48 30.90
CA ALA A 37 -8.25 -0.25 31.97
C ALA A 37 -8.18 1.23 32.34
N ASP A 38 -7.64 1.54 33.52
CA ASP A 38 -7.55 2.92 34.01
C ASP A 38 -6.36 3.67 33.43
N SER A 39 -5.41 2.96 32.81
CA SER A 39 -4.27 3.55 32.12
C SER A 39 -3.95 2.88 30.80
N ALA A 40 -3.27 3.61 29.91
CA ALA A 40 -2.80 3.06 28.63
C ALA A 40 -1.83 1.88 28.81
N LYS A 41 -1.08 1.85 29.92
CA LYS A 41 -0.15 0.75 30.23
C LYS A 41 -0.92 -0.52 30.59
N GLU A 42 -1.91 -0.41 31.46
CA GLU A 42 -2.77 -1.52 31.86
C GLU A 42 -3.68 -1.99 30.73
N LEU A 43 -4.08 -1.08 29.83
CA LEU A 43 -4.87 -1.44 28.65
C LEU A 43 -4.15 -2.46 27.77
N ARG A 44 -2.81 -2.37 27.68
CA ARG A 44 -1.99 -3.34 26.94
C ARG A 44 -2.02 -4.73 27.60
N THR A 45 -1.96 -4.77 28.92
CA THR A 45 -2.09 -6.03 29.69
C THR A 45 -3.49 -6.62 29.50
N ALA A 46 -4.54 -5.80 29.68
CA ALA A 46 -5.92 -6.21 29.49
C ALA A 46 -6.19 -6.69 28.05
N PHE A 47 -5.52 -6.12 27.05
CA PHE A 47 -5.56 -6.59 25.67
C PHE A 47 -4.92 -7.98 25.51
N HIS A 48 -3.75 -8.23 26.11
CA HIS A 48 -3.10 -9.55 26.04
C HIS A 48 -3.95 -10.63 26.70
N GLU A 49 -4.51 -10.34 27.89
CA GLU A 49 -5.42 -11.22 28.61
C GLU A 49 -6.67 -11.51 27.77
N ALA A 50 -7.31 -10.48 27.21
CA ALA A 50 -8.48 -10.65 26.35
C ALA A 50 -8.19 -11.50 25.10
N VAL A 51 -6.99 -11.41 24.51
CA VAL A 51 -6.58 -12.26 23.38
C VAL A 51 -6.38 -13.70 23.82
N ASP A 52 -5.76 -13.92 24.98
CA ASP A 52 -5.50 -15.27 25.51
C ASP A 52 -6.80 -15.98 25.90
N ASP A 53 -7.68 -15.26 26.59
CA ASP A 53 -9.03 -15.72 26.94
C ASP A 53 -9.85 -16.02 25.69
N TYR A 54 -9.75 -15.20 24.63
CA TYR A 54 -10.42 -15.45 23.36
C TYR A 54 -9.96 -16.76 22.72
N ILE A 55 -8.64 -16.98 22.65
CA ILE A 55 -8.06 -18.19 22.05
C ILE A 55 -8.45 -19.42 22.88
N GLU A 56 -8.41 -19.32 24.21
CA GLU A 56 -8.80 -20.41 25.10
C GLU A 56 -10.30 -20.73 24.98
N THR A 57 -11.15 -19.71 25.00
CA THR A 57 -12.60 -19.86 24.82
C THR A 57 -12.93 -20.53 23.49
N CYS A 58 -12.26 -20.14 22.40
CA CYS A 58 -12.43 -20.80 21.11
C CYS A 58 -12.11 -22.30 21.19
N LYS A 59 -10.98 -22.67 21.82
CA LYS A 59 -10.61 -24.08 22.01
C LYS A 59 -11.63 -24.84 22.84
N LEU A 60 -12.13 -24.25 23.93
CA LEU A 60 -13.11 -24.87 24.82
C LEU A 60 -14.44 -25.16 24.11
N VAL A 61 -14.85 -24.28 23.19
CA VAL A 61 -16.10 -24.42 22.42
C VAL A 61 -15.89 -25.24 21.14
N GLY A 62 -14.68 -25.77 20.89
CA GLY A 62 -14.36 -26.54 19.70
C GLY A 62 -14.36 -25.71 18.41
N LYS A 63 -14.16 -24.40 18.52
CA LYS A 63 -14.04 -23.47 17.39
C LYS A 63 -12.58 -23.14 17.14
N GLU A 64 -12.20 -23.02 15.87
CA GLU A 64 -10.88 -22.46 15.56
C GLU A 64 -10.89 -20.95 15.83
N PRO A 65 -9.91 -20.41 16.58
CA PRO A 65 -9.77 -18.98 16.78
C PRO A 65 -9.68 -18.27 15.42
N GLN A 66 -10.48 -17.24 15.21
CA GLN A 66 -10.48 -16.54 13.93
C GLN A 66 -9.17 -15.81 13.75
N LYS A 67 -8.37 -16.25 12.76
CA LYS A 67 -7.19 -15.51 12.35
C LYS A 67 -7.62 -14.17 11.74
N PRO A 68 -7.12 -13.04 12.27
CA PRO A 68 -7.33 -11.72 11.71
C PRO A 68 -6.94 -11.68 10.22
N LEU A 69 -7.82 -11.09 9.40
CA LEU A 69 -7.54 -10.74 8.00
C LEU A 69 -6.98 -11.90 7.14
N LYS A 70 -7.83 -12.84 6.73
CA LYS A 70 -7.46 -13.99 5.85
C LYS A 70 -7.10 -13.61 4.40
N GLY A 71 -6.94 -12.32 4.10
CA GLY A 71 -6.69 -11.82 2.74
C GLY A 71 -7.89 -11.87 1.79
N GLN A 72 -9.07 -12.31 2.25
CA GLN A 72 -10.31 -12.23 1.47
C GLN A 72 -10.97 -10.87 1.69
N PHE A 73 -11.15 -10.12 0.60
CA PHE A 73 -11.68 -8.77 0.63
C PHE A 73 -12.71 -8.59 -0.49
N ASN A 74 -13.99 -8.63 -0.13
CA ASN A 74 -15.09 -8.46 -1.08
C ASN A 74 -15.46 -6.97 -1.14
N VAL A 75 -15.30 -6.35 -2.31
CA VAL A 75 -15.64 -4.93 -2.52
C VAL A 75 -16.68 -4.74 -3.61
N ARG A 76 -17.54 -3.75 -3.39
CA ARG A 76 -18.44 -3.24 -4.43
C ARG A 76 -17.84 -1.96 -4.99
N ILE A 77 -17.52 -1.98 -6.28
CA ILE A 77 -16.98 -0.84 -7.02
C ILE A 77 -17.91 -0.47 -8.19
N PRO A 78 -17.88 0.79 -8.67
CA PRO A 78 -18.61 1.19 -9.88
C PRO A 78 -18.26 0.30 -11.07
N LYS A 79 -19.24 0.09 -11.97
CA LYS A 79 -19.10 -0.79 -13.12
C LYS A 79 -17.98 -0.33 -14.06
N GLU A 80 -17.84 0.97 -14.19
CA GLU A 80 -16.85 1.66 -15.02
C GLU A 80 -15.44 1.36 -14.52
N LEU A 81 -15.21 1.52 -13.21
CA LEU A 81 -13.94 1.23 -12.57
C LEU A 81 -13.59 -0.27 -12.65
N HIS A 82 -14.59 -1.15 -12.47
CA HIS A 82 -14.38 -2.59 -12.66
C HIS A 82 -13.94 -2.91 -14.09
N ARG A 83 -14.57 -2.30 -15.10
CA ARG A 83 -14.21 -2.48 -16.50
C ARG A 83 -12.79 -2.02 -16.78
N GLU A 84 -12.40 -0.83 -16.30
CA GLU A 84 -11.05 -0.29 -16.47
C GLU A 84 -10.00 -1.18 -15.81
N ALA A 85 -10.24 -1.62 -14.58
CA ALA A 85 -9.35 -2.52 -13.86
C ALA A 85 -9.19 -3.87 -14.58
N TYR A 86 -10.27 -4.41 -15.15
CA TYR A 86 -10.24 -5.66 -15.91
C TYR A 86 -9.50 -5.51 -17.25
N LEU A 87 -9.72 -4.41 -17.98
CA LEU A 87 -8.95 -4.11 -19.19
C LEU A 87 -7.46 -3.99 -18.88
N ARG A 88 -7.13 -3.34 -17.75
CA ARG A 88 -5.74 -3.21 -17.31
C ARG A 88 -5.12 -4.57 -16.97
N SER A 89 -5.88 -5.48 -16.36
CA SER A 89 -5.38 -6.81 -16.02
C SER A 89 -5.04 -7.60 -17.28
N ILE A 90 -5.82 -7.46 -18.36
CA ILE A 90 -5.51 -8.07 -19.67
C ILE A 90 -4.24 -7.46 -20.28
N GLN A 91 -4.10 -6.12 -20.25
CA GLN A 91 -2.94 -5.42 -20.82
C GLN A 91 -1.63 -5.81 -20.12
N ASP A 92 -1.67 -5.98 -18.81
CA ASP A 92 -0.52 -6.29 -17.98
C ASP A 92 -0.26 -7.81 -17.86
N ASP A 93 -1.10 -8.67 -18.46
CA ASP A 93 -1.11 -10.14 -18.33
C ASP A 93 -1.14 -10.63 -16.87
N VAL A 94 -2.05 -10.06 -16.08
CA VAL A 94 -2.24 -10.39 -14.65
C VAL A 94 -3.71 -10.58 -14.31
N SER A 95 -3.96 -11.18 -13.14
CA SER A 95 -5.32 -11.28 -12.60
C SER A 95 -5.86 -9.91 -12.14
N LEU A 96 -7.18 -9.76 -12.11
CA LEU A 96 -7.84 -8.57 -11.55
C LEU A 96 -7.43 -8.35 -10.08
N ASN A 97 -7.29 -9.42 -9.31
CA ASN A 97 -6.85 -9.34 -7.91
C ASN A 97 -5.44 -8.76 -7.79
N GLU A 98 -4.53 -9.07 -8.72
CA GLU A 98 -3.18 -8.50 -8.73
C GLU A 98 -3.21 -6.99 -9.04
N VAL A 99 -4.08 -6.55 -9.97
CA VAL A 99 -4.28 -5.11 -10.22
C VAL A 99 -4.75 -4.40 -8.94
N VAL A 100 -5.75 -4.96 -8.26
CA VAL A 100 -6.27 -4.39 -7.00
C VAL A 100 -5.18 -4.38 -5.92
N ALA A 101 -4.41 -5.46 -5.78
CA ALA A 101 -3.31 -5.54 -4.82
C ALA A 101 -2.21 -4.50 -5.11
N ARG A 102 -1.87 -4.27 -6.39
CA ARG A 102 -0.93 -3.22 -6.81
C ARG A 102 -1.47 -1.83 -6.46
N SER A 103 -2.74 -1.56 -6.75
CA SER A 103 -3.39 -0.29 -6.38
C SER A 103 -3.37 -0.07 -4.87
N MET A 104 -3.64 -1.10 -4.07
CA MET A 104 -3.56 -1.03 -2.61
C MET A 104 -2.13 -0.77 -2.12
N ARG A 105 -1.14 -1.48 -2.65
CA ARG A 105 0.28 -1.25 -2.33
C ARG A 105 0.67 0.20 -2.65
N ALA A 106 0.28 0.70 -3.81
CA ALA A 106 0.53 2.09 -4.22
C ALA A 106 -0.17 3.09 -3.30
N TYR A 107 -1.41 2.82 -2.87
CA TYR A 107 -2.15 3.70 -1.96
C TYR A 107 -1.56 3.70 -0.53
N LEU A 108 -1.15 2.54 -0.02
CA LEU A 108 -0.65 2.38 1.36
C LEU A 108 0.81 2.82 1.52
N HIS A 109 1.63 2.64 0.50
CA HIS A 109 3.07 2.91 0.55
C HIS A 109 3.50 4.10 -0.30
N GLY A 110 2.60 4.64 -1.14
CA GLY A 110 2.90 5.73 -2.05
C GLY A 110 2.64 7.10 -1.44
N ASN A 111 3.72 7.75 -0.99
CA ASN A 111 3.93 9.13 -1.42
C ASN A 111 3.93 9.12 -2.96
N LEU A 112 3.05 9.91 -3.59
CA LEU A 112 2.89 9.98 -5.03
C LEU A 112 4.19 10.41 -5.73
N GLU A 113 5.07 9.47 -6.08
CA GLU A 113 6.08 9.74 -7.12
C GLU A 113 5.39 9.68 -8.49
N VAL A 114 5.11 10.85 -9.04
CA VAL A 114 4.60 11.00 -10.40
C VAL A 114 5.74 10.68 -11.36
N VAL A 115 5.80 9.42 -11.82
CA VAL A 115 6.67 9.03 -12.93
C VAL A 115 6.09 9.63 -14.22
N HIS A 116 6.68 10.75 -14.66
CA HIS A 116 6.37 11.36 -15.95
C HIS A 116 7.08 10.59 -17.07
N ASN A 117 6.37 9.68 -17.73
CA ASN A 117 6.85 9.08 -18.98
C ASN A 117 6.54 10.00 -20.16
N HIS A 118 7.54 10.76 -20.63
CA HIS A 118 7.44 11.50 -21.89
C HIS A 118 8.09 10.72 -23.03
N LYS A 119 7.32 10.41 -24.08
CA LYS A 119 7.86 9.97 -25.38
C LYS A 119 8.04 11.20 -26.26
N HIS A 120 9.28 11.54 -26.61
CA HIS A 120 9.57 12.50 -27.66
C HIS A 120 9.72 11.76 -28.99
N ASN A 121 8.75 11.94 -29.89
CA ASN A 121 8.91 11.56 -31.29
C ASN A 121 9.53 12.76 -32.02
N VAL A 122 10.83 12.70 -32.29
CA VAL A 122 11.52 13.69 -33.12
C VAL A 122 11.63 13.12 -34.54
N SER A 123 10.95 13.75 -35.49
CA SER A 123 11.12 13.49 -36.91
C SER A 123 11.96 14.62 -37.53
N VAL A 124 13.23 14.35 -37.77
CA VAL A 124 14.11 15.29 -38.48
C VAL A 124 13.86 15.15 -39.98
N THR A 125 13.39 16.22 -40.62
CA THR A 125 13.33 16.30 -42.09
C THR A 125 14.53 17.08 -42.56
N MET A 126 15.57 16.39 -43.03
CA MET A 126 16.69 17.06 -43.70
C MET A 126 16.34 17.27 -45.16
N GLY A 127 16.36 18.53 -45.58
CA GLY A 127 16.24 18.91 -46.99
C GLY A 127 17.34 18.25 -47.80
N SER A 128 16.92 17.59 -48.87
CA SER A 128 17.72 16.76 -49.77
C SER A 128 18.99 17.44 -50.28
N ARG A 129 20.11 16.72 -50.18
CA ARG A 129 20.93 16.48 -51.37
C ARG A 129 21.06 14.97 -51.55
N GLU A 130 20.79 14.56 -52.77
CA GLU A 130 20.48 13.19 -53.20
C GLU A 130 21.59 12.18 -52.90
N ASP A 131 21.16 10.94 -52.77
CA ASP A 131 21.92 9.70 -52.61
C ASP A 131 22.56 9.43 -51.24
N SER A 132 21.79 8.80 -50.34
CA SER A 132 22.29 7.62 -49.59
C SER A 132 21.19 6.93 -48.76
N GLN A 133 21.29 5.60 -48.72
CA GLN A 133 20.51 4.64 -47.95
C GLN A 133 20.13 5.12 -46.53
N TRP A 134 18.86 4.93 -46.17
CA TRP A 134 18.36 5.13 -44.82
C TRP A 134 19.00 4.13 -43.85
N GLN A 135 19.62 4.65 -42.79
CA GLN A 135 19.93 3.85 -41.60
C GLN A 135 19.14 4.40 -40.41
N THR A 136 18.39 3.51 -39.75
CA THR A 136 17.76 3.77 -38.46
C THR A 136 18.79 3.62 -37.35
N GLY A 137 19.11 4.71 -36.66
CA GLY A 137 19.88 4.70 -35.41
C GLY A 137 18.96 4.84 -34.20
N GLN A 138 19.13 3.98 -33.19
CA GLN A 138 18.63 4.22 -31.84
C GLN A 138 19.73 4.94 -31.06
N THR A 139 19.39 6.04 -30.37
CA THR A 139 20.31 6.70 -29.44
C THR A 139 19.82 6.52 -28.02
N THR A 140 20.61 5.85 -27.20
CA THR A 140 20.43 5.81 -25.74
C THR A 140 21.01 7.09 -25.14
N THR A 141 20.32 7.69 -24.19
CA THR A 141 20.75 8.90 -23.47
C THR A 141 22.18 8.74 -22.94
N ALA A 142 23.03 9.75 -23.18
CA ALA A 142 24.41 9.78 -22.69
C ALA A 142 24.43 9.71 -21.16
N LYS A 143 25.33 8.87 -20.62
CA LYS A 143 25.67 8.86 -19.18
C LYS A 143 26.11 10.26 -18.77
N ASP A 144 25.61 10.71 -17.62
CA ASP A 144 25.93 11.97 -16.98
C ASP A 144 27.43 12.31 -17.09
N LEU A 145 27.73 13.40 -17.79
CA LEU A 145 29.05 14.02 -17.77
C LEU A 145 29.04 15.05 -16.64
N ASP A 146 29.75 14.73 -15.56
CA ASP A 146 30.05 15.66 -14.46
C ASP A 146 30.63 16.96 -15.03
N TRP A 147 29.85 18.04 -14.90
CA TRP A 147 30.25 19.37 -15.31
C TRP A 147 31.03 20.04 -14.18
N THR A 148 32.37 19.92 -14.20
CA THR A 148 33.25 20.71 -13.34
C THR A 148 33.62 22.02 -14.05
N GLY A 149 32.80 23.05 -13.89
CA GLY A 149 33.09 24.40 -14.39
C GLY A 149 33.98 25.19 -13.43
N GLU A 150 35.28 25.28 -13.73
CA GLU A 150 36.18 26.28 -13.13
C GLU A 150 35.83 27.69 -13.62
N HIS A 151 35.42 28.58 -12.72
CA HIS A 151 35.27 30.01 -13.01
C HIS A 151 36.61 30.74 -12.84
N HIS A 152 37.32 30.96 -13.95
CA HIS A 152 38.39 31.95 -14.01
C HIS A 152 37.79 33.36 -14.07
N ALA A 153 37.96 34.13 -12.98
CA ALA A 153 37.74 35.58 -12.98
C ALA A 153 38.85 36.28 -13.77
N LYS A 154 38.48 37.14 -14.73
CA LYS A 154 39.40 38.12 -15.33
C LYS A 154 38.77 39.52 -15.28
N HIS A 155 39.47 40.35 -14.50
CA HIS A 155 39.59 41.82 -14.47
C HIS A 155 38.33 42.68 -14.32
#